data_AF-A0A926VNH5-F1
#
_entry.id   AF-A0A926VNH5-F1
#
_cell.length_a   1.000
_cell.length_b   1.000
_cell.length_c   1.000
_cell.angle_alpha   90.00
_cell.angle_beta   90.00
_cell.angle_gamma   90.00
#
_symmetry.space_group_name_H-M   'P 1'
#
loop_
_entity.id
_entity.type
_entity.pdbx_description
1 polymer ?
#
loop_
_entity_poly.entity_id
_entity_poly.type
_entity_poly.pdbx_seq_one_letter_code
_entity_poly.pdbx_strand_id
1 'polypeptide(L)' 'MATNGQTISNLEYDLLTVLHNKAEAIQAYDSYIQDAEQTGSQPCAELFQKLKQSEMQQVQEVRQHLQEVMQKGKM' A
#
# COMPACT_ATOMS: atom_id res chain seq x y z
N MET A 1 25.45 -24.70 -9.06
CA MET A 1 24.00 -24.43 -9.13
C MET A 1 23.36 -24.92 -7.85
N ALA A 2 22.83 -24.00 -7.04
CA ALA A 2 21.95 -24.33 -5.92
C ALA A 2 21.01 -23.13 -5.75
N THR A 3 19.80 -23.25 -6.28
CA THR A 3 18.71 -22.30 -6.02
C THR A 3 18.24 -22.52 -4.59
N ASN A 4 18.84 -21.82 -3.63
CA ASN A 4 18.33 -21.75 -2.26
C ASN A 4 16.95 -21.08 -2.33
N GLY A 5 15.88 -21.85 -2.13
CA GLY A 5 14.54 -21.29 -1.95
C GLY A 5 14.54 -20.42 -0.70
N GLN A 6 14.71 -19.11 -0.87
CA GLN A 6 14.77 -18.17 0.24
C GLN A 6 13.34 -17.97 0.78
N THR A 7 13.07 -18.61 1.91
CA THR A 7 11.94 -18.25 2.77
C THR A 7 12.09 -16.78 3.17
N ILE A 8 11.06 -15.98 2.92
CA ILE A 8 11.06 -14.56 3.28
C ILE A 8 11.04 -14.44 4.81
N SER A 9 11.73 -13.45 5.36
CA SER A 9 11.67 -13.14 6.79
C SER A 9 10.30 -12.59 7.18
N ASN A 10 9.94 -12.71 8.45
CA ASN A 10 8.68 -12.16 8.95
C ASN A 10 8.58 -10.65 8.68
N LEU A 11 9.67 -9.89 8.82
CA LEU A 11 9.66 -8.46 8.55
C LEU A 11 9.41 -8.15 7.06
N GLU A 12 9.99 -8.93 6.14
CA GLU A 12 9.70 -8.81 4.70
C GLU A 12 8.24 -9.15 4.41
N TYR A 13 7.70 -10.20 5.05
CA TYR A 13 6.30 -10.59 4.93
C TYR A 13 5.36 -9.50 5.43
N ASP A 14 5.66 -8.90 6.57
CA ASP A 14 4.86 -7.85 7.19
C ASP A 14 4.82 -6.62 6.27
N LEU A 15 5.97 -6.18 5.74
CA LEU A 15 6.04 -5.05 4.82
C LEU A 15 5.32 -5.32 3.49
N LEU A 16 5.45 -6.54 2.94
CA LEU A 16 4.68 -6.95 1.74
C LEU A 16 3.18 -6.96 2.01
N THR A 17 2.76 -7.42 3.18
CA THR A 17 1.35 -7.44 3.59
C THR A 17 0.81 -6.01 3.73
N VAL A 18 1.59 -5.09 4.30
CA VAL A 18 1.22 -3.66 4.33
C VAL A 18 1.07 -3.11 2.91
N LEU A 19 2.00 -3.39 1.99
CA LEU A 19 1.90 -2.93 0.60
C LEU A 19 0.66 -3.47 -0.11
N HIS A 20 0.35 -4.75 0.09
CA HIS A 20 -0.82 -5.39 -0.51
C HIS A 20 -2.12 -4.71 -0.03
N ASN A 21 -2.32 -4.62 1.28
CA ASN A 21 -3.53 -4.03 1.85
C ASN A 21 -3.72 -2.57 1.41
N LYS A 22 -2.63 -1.80 1.34
CA LYS A 22 -2.67 -0.41 0.88
C LYS A 22 -2.98 -0.27 -0.60
N ALA A 23 -2.40 -1.14 -1.44
CA ALA A 23 -2.72 -1.16 -2.86
C ALA A 23 -4.21 -1.49 -3.10
N GLU A 24 -4.78 -2.43 -2.34
CA GLU A 24 -6.21 -2.73 -2.39
C GLU A 24 -7.06 -1.53 -1.98
N ALA A 25 -6.69 -0.81 -0.91
CA ALA A 25 -7.37 0.40 -0.49
C ALA A 25 -7.32 1.51 -1.56
N ILE A 26 -6.15 1.74 -2.18
CA ILE A 26 -5.97 2.71 -3.27
C ILE A 26 -6.90 2.40 -4.44
N GLN A 27 -7.00 1.13 -4.83
CA GLN A 27 -7.90 0.70 -5.89
C GLN A 27 -9.37 0.89 -5.51
N ALA A 28 -9.73 0.60 -4.26
CA ALA A 28 -11.10 0.73 -3.77
C ALA A 28 -11.56 2.20 -3.71
N TYR A 29 -10.66 3.15 -3.39
CA TYR A 29 -11.03 4.57 -3.31
C TYR A 29 -11.60 5.12 -4.60
N ASP A 30 -11.22 4.62 -5.78
CA ASP A 30 -11.82 5.07 -7.04
C ASP A 30 -13.33 4.79 -7.10
N SER A 31 -13.75 3.62 -6.62
CA SER A 31 -15.17 3.28 -6.53
C SER A 31 -15.86 4.12 -5.44
N TYR A 32 -15.21 4.33 -4.29
CA TYR A 32 -15.79 5.12 -3.20
C TYR A 32 -15.96 6.60 -3.53
N ILE A 33 -15.01 7.18 -4.29
CA ILE A 33 -15.12 8.55 -4.81
C ILE A 33 -16.30 8.63 -5.76
N GLN A 34 -16.42 7.67 -6.70
CA GLN A 34 -17.54 7.62 -7.64
C GLN A 34 -18.89 7.52 -6.93
N ASP A 35 -19.01 6.66 -5.91
CA ASP A 35 -20.24 6.50 -5.13
C ASP A 35 -20.59 7.79 -4.35
N ALA A 36 -19.58 8.47 -3.80
CA ALA A 36 -19.78 9.75 -3.12
C ALA A 36 -20.24 10.86 -4.09
N GLU A 37 -19.69 10.91 -5.29
CA GLU A 37 -20.10 11.85 -6.35
C GLU A 37 -21.55 11.56 -6.81
N GLN A 38 -21.89 10.28 -7.05
CA GLN A 38 -23.23 9.85 -7.47
C GLN A 38 -24.32 10.15 -6.43
N THR A 39 -23.96 10.14 -5.15
CA THR A 39 -24.88 10.47 -4.04
C THR A 39 -24.89 11.96 -3.70
N GLY A 40 -24.10 12.78 -4.40
CA GLY A 40 -24.01 14.22 -4.17
C GLY A 40 -23.25 14.61 -2.89
N SER A 41 -22.48 13.70 -2.31
CA SER A 41 -21.71 13.94 -1.09
C SER A 41 -20.29 14.42 -1.41
N GLN A 42 -20.16 15.70 -1.73
CA GLN A 42 -18.86 16.34 -1.96
C GLN A 42 -17.86 16.16 -0.80
N PRO A 43 -18.25 16.30 0.49
CA PRO A 43 -17.31 16.09 1.61
C PRO A 43 -16.76 14.67 1.68
N CYS A 44 -17.55 13.66 1.29
CA CYS A 44 -17.09 12.27 1.24
C CYS A 44 -16.12 12.04 0.07
N ALA A 45 -16.40 12.61 -1.12
CA ALA A 45 -15.51 12.51 -2.26
C ALA A 45 -14.12 13.12 -1.95
N GLU A 46 -14.09 14.30 -1.32
CA GLU A 46 -12.87 14.96 -0.88
C GLU A 46 -12.10 14.16 0.18
N LEU A 47 -12.83 13.56 1.12
CA LEU A 47 -12.22 12.68 2.12
C LEU A 47 -11.55 11.47 1.46
N PHE A 48 -12.23 10.78 0.55
CA PHE A 48 -11.67 9.61 -0.13
C PHE A 48 -10.48 9.98 -1.03
N GLN A 49 -10.53 11.12 -1.72
CA GLN A 49 -9.38 11.63 -2.47
C GLN A 49 -8.17 11.89 -1.57
N LYS A 50 -8.38 12.53 -0.41
CA LYS A 50 -7.32 12.78 0.58
C LYS A 50 -6.74 11.47 1.12
N LEU A 51 -7.59 10.50 1.44
CA LEU A 51 -7.16 9.19 1.91
C LEU A 51 -6.33 8.46 0.85
N LYS A 52 -6.79 8.45 -0.41
CA LYS A 52 -6.05 7.87 -1.54
C LYS A 52 -4.66 8.48 -1.68
N GLN A 53 -4.56 9.81 -1.63
CA GLN A 53 -3.27 10.49 -1.75
C GLN A 53 -2.31 10.15 -0.59
N SER A 54 -2.81 10.11 0.64
CA SER A 54 -2.03 9.72 1.82
C SER A 54 -1.53 8.27 1.73
N GLU A 55 -2.38 7.37 1.27
CA GLU A 55 -2.05 5.95 1.08
C GLU A 55 -0.96 5.77 0.00
N MET A 56 -1.03 6.51 -1.12
CA MET A 56 0.02 6.50 -2.14
C MET A 56 1.38 6.94 -1.60
N GLN A 57 1.42 7.96 -0.74
CA GLN A 57 2.65 8.40 -0.09
C GLN A 57 3.21 7.30 0.84
N GLN A 58 2.36 6.69 1.65
CA GLN A 58 2.76 5.61 2.57
C GLN A 58 3.23 4.36 1.82
N VAL A 59 2.60 3.99 0.70
CA VAL A 59 3.05 2.89 -0.16
C VAL A 59 4.48 3.14 -0.65
N GLN A 60 4.80 4.37 -1.04
CA GLN A 60 6.14 4.71 -1.51
C GLN A 60 7.18 4.58 -0.39
N GLU A 61 6.85 5.02 0.83
CA GLU A 61 7.71 4.89 2.01
C GLU A 61 7.95 3.42 2.39
N VAL A 62 6.88 2.63 2.50
CA VAL A 62 6.97 1.20 2.83
C VAL A 62 7.77 0.45 1.76
N ARG A 63 7.58 0.79 0.48
CA ARG A 63 8.34 0.20 -0.62
C ARG A 63 9.84 0.48 -0.50
N GLN A 64 10.22 1.71 -0.13
CA GLN A 64 11.62 2.05 0.10
C GLN A 64 12.21 1.21 1.25
N HIS A 65 11.50 1.10 2.38
CA HIS A 65 11.98 0.30 3.50
C HIS A 65 12.03 -1.20 3.19
N LEU A 66 11.08 -1.73 2.43
CA LEU A 66 11.15 -3.12 1.96
C LEU A 66 12.42 -3.35 1.13
N GLN A 67 12.76 -2.43 0.21
CA GLN A 67 13.99 -2.53 -0.56
C GLN A 67 15.24 -2.52 0.33
N GLU A 68 15.27 -1.67 1.36
CA GLU A 68 16.37 -1.60 2.32
C GLU A 68 16.49 -2.91 3.11
N VAL A 69 15.38 -3.47 3.59
CA VAL A 69 15.34 -4.76 4.32
C VAL A 69 15.84 -5.90 3.43
N MET A 70 15.36 -5.99 2.19
CA MET A 70 15.77 -7.03 1.25
C MET A 70 17.25 -6.94 0.85
N GLN A 71 17.79 -5.72 0.77
CA GLN A 71 19.20 -5.49 0.42
C GLN A 71 20.16 -5.72 1.59
N LYS A 72 19.77 -5.29 2.79
CA LYS A 72 20.65 -5.32 3.97
C LYS A 72 20.46 -6.56 4.83
N GLY A 73 19.44 -7.38 4.59
CA GLY A 73 19.16 -8.63 5.30
C GLY A 73 18.83 -8.49 6.80
N LYS A 74 18.86 -7.25 7.31
CA LYS A 74 18.48 -6.73 8.64
C LYS A 74 19.11 -5.33 8.74
N MET A 75 18.31 -4.27 8.90
CA MET A 75 18.79 -3.15 9.70
C MET A 75 18.55 -3.47 11.17
#